data_AF-A0A150P698-F1
#
_entry.id   AF-A0A150P698-F1
#
_cell.length_a   1.000
_cell.length_b   1.000
_cell.length_c   1.000
_cell.angle_alpha   90.00
_cell.angle_beta   90.00
_cell.angle_gamma   90.00
#
_symmetry.space_group_name_H-M   'P 1'
#
loop_
_entity.id
_entity.type
_entity.pdbx_description
1 polymer ?
#
loop_
_entity_poly.entity_id
_entity_poly.type
_entity_poly.pdbx_seq_one_letter_code
_entity_poly.pdbx_strand_id
1 'polypeptide(L)'
;MGRELSAYLAEMTAKEAPPQLTLVHLFPFGVVARGGAEHRVATIVLETLSGKKLRLGAREVDPEAYAQAFEEQVGRGDDELREAARRGYREHFGVDLQEPVRE
;
A
#
# COMPACT_ATOMS: atom_id res chain seq x y z
N MET A 1 -1.50 -13.83 1.34
CA MET A 1 -1.75 -12.55 2.04
C MET A 1 -0.48 -11.89 2.56
N GLY A 2 0.20 -12.42 3.59
CA GLY A 2 1.45 -11.80 4.10
C GLY A 2 2.53 -11.64 3.03
N ARG A 3 2.69 -12.63 2.15
CA ARG A 3 3.66 -12.61 1.03
C ARG A 3 3.35 -11.57 -0.06
N GLU A 4 2.08 -11.32 -0.35
CA GLU A 4 1.68 -10.34 -1.37
C GLU A 4 1.84 -8.92 -0.82
N LEU A 5 1.38 -8.68 0.42
CA LEU A 5 1.57 -7.41 1.11
C LEU A 5 3.06 -7.06 1.26
N SER A 6 3.90 -8.04 1.64
CA SER A 6 5.34 -7.83 1.72
C SER A 6 5.96 -7.46 0.37
N ALA A 7 5.48 -8.08 -0.73
CA ALA A 7 6.01 -7.80 -2.07
C ALA A 7 5.65 -6.39 -2.54
N TYR A 8 4.40 -5.94 -2.35
CA TYR A 8 4.00 -4.58 -2.74
C TYR A 8 4.70 -3.50 -1.91
N LEU A 9 4.81 -3.69 -0.59
CA LEU A 9 5.56 -2.76 0.26
C LEU A 9 7.05 -2.74 -0.12
N ALA A 10 7.63 -3.89 -0.47
CA ALA A 10 9.02 -3.95 -0.95
C ALA A 10 9.21 -3.21 -2.28
N GLU A 11 8.31 -3.43 -3.24
CA GLU A 11 8.33 -2.78 -4.55
C GLU A 11 8.28 -1.25 -4.43
N MET A 12 7.44 -0.72 -3.55
CA MET A 12 7.36 0.72 -3.29
C MET A 12 8.67 1.32 -2.77
N THR A 13 9.56 0.52 -2.17
CA THR A 13 10.85 1.01 -1.66
C THR A 13 11.99 0.86 -2.66
N ALA A 14 11.75 0.23 -3.81
CA ALA A 14 12.75 0.08 -4.84
C ALA A 14 13.17 1.45 -5.39
N LYS A 15 14.48 1.65 -5.59
CA LYS A 15 15.03 2.92 -6.12
C LYS A 15 14.78 3.10 -7.62
N GLU A 16 14.52 2.02 -8.34
CA GLU A 16 14.42 1.99 -9.80
C GLU A 16 13.02 2.28 -10.33
N ALA A 17 12.00 2.30 -9.46
CA ALA A 17 10.61 2.57 -9.82
C ALA A 17 9.99 3.65 -8.91
N PRO A 18 9.12 4.52 -9.46
CA PRO A 18 8.37 5.46 -8.64
C PRO A 18 7.32 4.68 -7.81
N PRO A 19 7.28 4.83 -6.46
CA PRO A 19 6.29 4.17 -5.59
C PRO A 19 4.84 4.49 -5.98
N GLN A 20 4.63 5.64 -6.60
CA GLN A 20 3.33 6.07 -7.12
C GLN A 20 2.78 5.09 -8.18
N LEU A 21 3.65 4.44 -8.97
CA LEU A 21 3.22 3.45 -9.97
C LEU A 21 2.53 2.24 -9.31
N THR A 22 3.08 1.76 -8.20
CA THR A 22 2.46 0.69 -7.40
C THR A 22 1.07 1.10 -6.89
N LEU A 23 0.90 2.36 -6.46
CA LEU A 23 -0.41 2.88 -6.05
C LEU A 23 -1.41 2.87 -7.20
N VAL A 24 -1.02 3.34 -8.39
CA VAL A 24 -1.88 3.34 -9.58
C VAL A 24 -2.30 1.92 -9.94
N HIS A 25 -1.39 0.94 -9.85
CA HIS A 25 -1.71 -0.47 -10.09
C HIS A 25 -2.71 -1.04 -9.07
N LEU A 26 -2.62 -0.62 -7.81
CA LEU A 26 -3.48 -1.11 -6.74
C LEU A 26 -4.87 -0.44 -6.73
N PHE A 27 -5.00 0.76 -7.30
CA PHE A 27 -6.23 1.55 -7.26
C PHE A 27 -7.49 0.80 -7.75
N PRO A 28 -7.49 0.11 -8.92
CA PRO A 28 -8.67 -0.59 -9.41
C PRO A 28 -9.19 -1.69 -8.47
N PHE A 29 -8.28 -2.30 -7.69
CA PHE A 29 -8.63 -3.36 -6.76
C PHE A 29 -9.38 -2.86 -5.53
N GLY A 30 -9.21 -1.59 -5.13
CA GLY A 30 -10.00 -1.01 -4.04
C GLY A 30 -11.41 -0.57 -4.45
N VAL A 31 -11.57 -0.12 -5.71
CA VAL A 31 -12.82 0.51 -6.18
C VAL A 31 -13.71 -0.45 -6.96
N VAL A 32 -13.13 -1.15 -7.96
CA VAL A 32 -13.87 -1.90 -8.98
C VAL A 32 -13.89 -3.40 -8.67
N ALA A 33 -12.74 -3.99 -8.37
CA ALA A 33 -12.62 -5.43 -8.11
C ALA A 33 -12.81 -5.75 -6.61
N ARG A 34 -14.01 -5.49 -6.07
CA ARG A 34 -14.29 -5.70 -4.64
C ARG A 34 -14.25 -7.18 -4.27
N GLY A 35 -13.48 -7.50 -3.22
CA GLY A 35 -13.30 -8.86 -2.71
C GLY A 35 -12.05 -9.58 -3.22
N GLY A 36 -11.72 -10.72 -2.63
CA GLY A 36 -10.52 -11.49 -3.00
C GLY A 36 -9.24 -11.03 -2.28
N ALA A 37 -8.10 -11.62 -2.66
CA ALA A 37 -6.80 -11.31 -2.04
C ALA A 37 -6.30 -9.91 -2.43
N GLU A 38 -6.38 -9.56 -3.72
CA GLU A 38 -5.89 -8.30 -4.28
C GLU A 38 -6.61 -7.08 -3.69
N HIS A 39 -7.94 -7.10 -3.61
CA HIS A 39 -8.72 -6.05 -2.94
C HIS A 39 -8.21 -5.78 -1.52
N ARG A 40 -8.04 -6.86 -0.74
CA ARG A 40 -7.60 -6.74 0.65
C ARG A 40 -6.15 -6.24 0.75
N VAL A 41 -5.28 -6.65 -0.17
CA VAL A 41 -3.90 -6.15 -0.22
C VAL A 41 -3.89 -4.66 -0.56
N ALA A 42 -4.64 -4.23 -1.57
CA ALA A 42 -4.77 -2.83 -1.95
C ALA A 42 -5.29 -1.98 -0.78
N THR A 43 -6.34 -2.44 -0.08
CA THR A 43 -6.85 -1.78 1.13
C THR A 43 -5.79 -1.69 2.22
N ILE A 44 -5.10 -2.79 2.55
CA ILE A 44 -4.11 -2.79 3.64
C ILE A 44 -2.92 -1.88 3.29
N VAL A 45 -2.44 -1.89 2.05
CA VAL A 45 -1.37 -0.97 1.59
C VAL A 45 -1.82 0.47 1.78
N LEU A 46 -3.02 0.83 1.33
CA LEU A 46 -3.51 2.20 1.44
C LEU A 46 -3.76 2.63 2.89
N GLU A 47 -4.32 1.75 3.73
CA GLU A 47 -4.48 1.98 5.18
C GLU A 47 -3.11 2.20 5.85
N THR A 48 -2.11 1.42 5.44
CA THR A 48 -0.74 1.51 5.99
C THR A 48 -0.08 2.84 5.62
N LEU A 49 -0.22 3.28 4.38
CA LEU A 49 0.41 4.52 3.91
C LEU A 49 -0.30 5.77 4.43
N SER A 50 -1.64 5.74 4.49
CA SER A 50 -2.46 6.86 4.97
C SER A 50 -2.55 6.93 6.49
N GLY A 51 -2.28 5.84 7.21
CA GLY A 51 -2.55 5.70 8.64
C GLY A 51 -4.04 5.72 8.99
N LYS A 52 -4.93 5.73 7.98
CA LYS A 52 -6.39 5.76 8.14
C LYS A 52 -6.92 4.34 8.05
N LYS A 53 -7.96 4.03 8.84
CA LYS A 53 -8.77 2.84 8.61
C LYS A 53 -9.81 3.15 7.54
N LEU A 54 -9.79 2.38 6.45
CA LEU A 54 -10.70 2.53 5.31
C LEU A 54 -11.84 1.52 5.35
N ARG A 55 -11.72 0.51 6.22
CA ARG A 55 -12.72 -0.55 6.39
C ARG A 55 -13.86 -0.15 7.33
N LEU A 56 -15.08 -0.36 6.86
CA LEU A 56 -16.31 -0.42 7.63
C LEU A 56 -16.52 -1.88 8.09
N GLY A 57 -16.38 -2.12 9.39
CA GLY A 57 -16.56 -3.45 9.98
C GLY A 57 -15.58 -4.50 9.44
N ALA A 58 -16.06 -5.69 9.10
CA ALA A 58 -15.20 -6.83 8.82
C ALA A 58 -14.50 -6.76 7.44
N ARG A 59 -15.12 -6.17 6.41
CA ARG A 59 -14.65 -6.29 5.01
C ARG A 59 -15.11 -5.22 4.04
N GLU A 60 -16.02 -4.33 4.43
CA GLU A 60 -16.53 -3.33 3.49
C GLU A 60 -15.58 -2.13 3.47
N VAL A 61 -15.24 -1.61 2.30
CA VAL A 61 -14.41 -0.43 2.15
C VAL A 61 -15.30 0.66 1.59
N ASP A 62 -15.30 1.83 2.24
CA ASP A 62 -15.95 3.00 1.70
C ASP A 62 -15.19 3.46 0.44
N PRO A 63 -15.80 3.46 -0.76
CA PRO A 63 -15.11 3.78 -2.01
C PRO A 63 -14.64 5.23 -2.08
N GLU A 64 -15.38 6.15 -1.46
CA GLU A 64 -15.03 7.57 -1.43
C GLU A 64 -13.86 7.81 -0.49
N ALA A 65 -13.89 7.19 0.70
CA ALA A 65 -12.75 7.21 1.62
C ALA A 65 -11.50 6.59 1.02
N TYR A 66 -11.66 5.49 0.26
CA TYR A 66 -10.56 4.86 -0.47
C TYR A 66 -9.98 5.78 -1.56
N ALA A 67 -10.84 6.40 -2.37
CA ALA A 67 -10.41 7.33 -3.41
C ALA A 67 -9.69 8.55 -2.81
N GLN A 68 -10.23 9.14 -1.76
CA GLN A 68 -9.62 10.26 -1.06
C GLN A 68 -8.25 9.90 -0.48
N ALA A 69 -8.15 8.74 0.20
CA ALA A 69 -6.87 8.27 0.73
C ALA A 69 -5.85 8.01 -0.39
N PHE A 70 -6.30 7.53 -1.55
CA PHE A 70 -5.45 7.34 -2.71
C PHE A 70 -4.91 8.66 -3.24
N GLU A 71 -5.78 9.65 -3.48
CA GLU A 71 -5.42 10.98 -3.95
C GLU A 71 -4.39 11.65 -3.03
N GLU A 72 -4.60 11.54 -1.72
CA GLU A 72 -3.64 12.00 -0.72
C GLU A 72 -2.28 11.32 -0.85
N GLN A 73 -2.23 10.01 -1.09
CA GLN A 73 -0.95 9.29 -1.20
C GLN A 73 -0.23 9.58 -2.52
N VAL A 74 -0.93 9.63 -3.65
CA VAL A 74 -0.28 9.92 -4.94
C VAL A 74 0.22 11.37 -5.03
N GLY A 75 -0.34 12.28 -4.23
CA GLY A 75 0.16 13.66 -4.10
C GLY A 75 1.44 13.81 -3.28
N ARG A 76 1.89 12.75 -2.57
CA ARG A 76 3.11 12.80 -1.75
C ARG A 76 4.37 12.61 -2.60
N GLY A 77 5.49 13.14 -2.10
CA GLY A 77 6.79 12.88 -2.71
C GLY A 77 7.18 11.40 -2.61
N ASP A 78 7.93 10.92 -3.60
CA ASP A 78 8.38 9.52 -3.65
C ASP A 78 9.11 9.09 -2.38
N ASP A 79 9.97 9.94 -1.81
CA ASP A 79 10.72 9.61 -0.60
C ASP A 79 9.81 9.46 0.62
N GLU A 80 8.78 10.29 0.74
CA GLU A 80 7.78 10.17 1.81
C GLU A 80 6.98 8.87 1.71
N LEU A 81 6.66 8.44 0.49
CA LEU A 81 5.98 7.18 0.21
C LEU A 81 6.89 5.99 0.54
N ARG A 82 8.17 6.05 0.17
CA ARG A 82 9.17 5.02 0.53
C ARG A 82 9.32 4.89 2.03
N GLU A 83 9.41 6.00 2.76
CA GLU A 83 9.50 5.98 4.22
C GLU A 83 8.23 5.42 4.87
N ALA A 84 7.06 5.80 4.36
CA ALA A 84 5.79 5.24 4.84
C ALA A 84 5.70 3.73 4.59
N ALA A 85 6.12 3.25 3.41
CA ALA A 85 6.16 1.84 3.09
C ALA A 85 7.14 1.07 4.00
N ARG A 86 8.32 1.62 4.30
CA ARG A 86 9.29 1.04 5.25
C ARG A 86 8.73 0.91 6.66
N ARG A 87 8.10 1.98 7.17
CA ARG A 87 7.45 1.96 8.49
C ARG A 87 6.34 0.92 8.53
N GLY A 88 5.47 0.93 7.53
CA GLY A 88 4.40 -0.04 7.38
C GLY A 88 4.88 -1.49 7.35
N TYR A 89 5.96 -1.76 6.61
CA TYR A 89 6.57 -3.07 6.57
C TYR A 89 7.03 -3.53 7.96
N ARG A 90 7.72 -2.64 8.71
CA ARG A 90 8.16 -2.93 10.07
C ARG A 90 6.97 -3.19 11.01
N GLU A 91 5.89 -2.44 10.89
CA GLU A 91 4.67 -2.62 11.69
C GLU A 91 3.98 -3.97 11.45
N HIS A 92 3.89 -4.40 10.19
CA HIS A 92 3.22 -5.66 9.83
C HIS A 92 4.07 -6.91 10.04
N PHE A 93 5.40 -6.81 9.88
CA PHE A 93 6.29 -7.98 9.87
C PHE A 93 7.31 -8.00 11.00
N GLY A 94 7.41 -6.94 11.81
CA GLY A 94 8.31 -6.86 12.97
C GLY A 94 9.80 -6.81 12.60
N VAL A 95 10.13 -6.63 11.33
CA VAL A 95 11.50 -6.59 10.80
C VAL A 95 11.67 -5.41 9.87
N ASP A 96 12.89 -4.89 9.80
CA ASP A 96 13.23 -3.88 8.81
C ASP A 96 13.21 -4.47 7.40
N LEU A 97 12.60 -3.73 6.49
CA LEU A 97 12.72 -4.05 5.08
C LEU A 97 14.17 -3.81 4.66
N GLN A 98 14.89 -4.89 4.38
CA GLN A 98 16.22 -4.76 3.80
C GLN A 98 16.09 -4.15 2.41
N GLU A 99 16.90 -3.13 2.12
CA GLU A 99 17.04 -2.66 0.74
C GLU A 99 17.41 -3.88 -0.11
N PRO A 100 16.75 -4.10 -1.26
CA PRO A 100 17.11 -5.22 -2.12
C PRO A 100 18.57 -5.05 -2.54
N VAL A 101 19.46 -5.81 -1.91
CA VAL A 101 20.85 -5.95 -2.33
C VAL A 101 20.80 -6.80 -3.59
N ARG A 102 20.98 -6.18 -4.75
CA ARG A 102 21.27 -6.92 -5.97
C ARG A 102 22.77 -6.87 -6.22
N GLU A 103 23.36 -8.06 -6.32
CA GLU A 103 24.67 -8.30 -6.94
C GLU A 103 24.66 -7.96 -8.43
#